data_AF-A0A1Y3N1E5-F1
#
_entry.id   AF-A0A1Y3N1E5-F1
#
_cell.length_a   1.000
_cell.length_b   1.000
_cell.length_c   1.000
_cell.angle_alpha   90.00
_cell.angle_beta   90.00
_cell.angle_gamma   90.00
#
_symmetry.space_group_name_H-M   'P 1'
#
loop_
_entity.id
_entity.type
_entity.pdbx_description
1 polymer ?
#
loop_
_entity_poly.entity_id
_entity_poly.type
_entity_poly.pdbx_seq_one_letter_code
_entity_poly.pdbx_strand_id
1 'polypeptide(L)'
;MKTTGVKNTSTLKTKAASDNHAAEQWAIKKAELEAEYQNTMNELSGEITGLKATVEALEKERDFYFGKLRDIEVLIQNQIEVAPIECQEFMKDVQTILYSTEDGFEIPDQGEEENPEEEMF
;
A
#
# COMPACT_ATOMS: atom_id res chain seq x y z
N MET A 1 -32.47 8.34 -80.20
CA MET A 1 -31.19 7.82 -79.68
C MET A 1 -31.32 7.68 -78.17
N LYS A 2 -31.24 6.46 -77.63
CA LYS A 2 -31.21 6.18 -76.18
C LYS A 2 -29.92 5.40 -75.90
N THR A 3 -28.94 6.02 -75.27
CA THR A 3 -27.72 5.34 -74.80
C THR A 3 -27.92 4.99 -73.33
N THR A 4 -28.18 3.71 -73.05
CA THR A 4 -28.28 3.18 -71.69
C THR A 4 -26.87 2.84 -71.20
N GLY A 5 -26.40 3.53 -70.16
CA GLY A 5 -25.13 3.24 -69.50
C GLY A 5 -25.25 2.02 -68.57
N VAL A 6 -24.42 1.01 -68.81
CA VAL A 6 -24.25 -0.15 -67.92
C VAL A 6 -23.40 0.29 -66.73
N LYS A 7 -23.98 0.33 -65.53
CA LYS A 7 -23.21 0.52 -64.28
C LYS A 7 -22.58 -0.81 -63.88
N ASN A 8 -21.25 -0.84 -63.81
CA ASN A 8 -20.47 -2.01 -63.39
C ASN A 8 -20.61 -2.21 -61.87
N THR A 9 -21.38 -3.22 -61.45
CA THR A 9 -21.73 -3.48 -60.04
C THR A 9 -20.75 -4.40 -59.30
N SER A 10 -19.80 -5.04 -60.01
CA SER A 10 -18.89 -6.03 -59.40
C SER A 10 -17.77 -5.39 -58.56
N THR A 11 -17.27 -4.21 -58.96
CA THR A 11 -16.14 -3.54 -58.32
C THR A 11 -16.52 -2.78 -57.03
N LEU A 12 -17.79 -2.39 -56.90
CA LEU A 12 -18.30 -1.70 -55.70
C LEU A 12 -18.60 -2.68 -54.56
N LYS A 13 -18.95 -3.93 -54.88
CA LYS A 13 -19.31 -4.96 -53.90
C LYS A 13 -18.10 -5.54 -53.17
N THR A 14 -16.94 -5.60 -53.82
CA THR A 14 -15.69 -6.11 -53.24
C THR A 14 -15.01 -5.10 -52.30
N LYS A 15 -15.07 -3.80 -52.63
CA LYS A 15 -14.51 -2.74 -51.79
C LYS A 15 -15.28 -2.56 -50.48
N ALA A 16 -16.61 -2.55 -50.54
CA ALA A 16 -17.46 -2.43 -49.35
C ALA A 16 -17.29 -3.60 -48.36
N ALA A 17 -17.06 -4.83 -48.85
CA ALA A 17 -16.79 -5.99 -48.00
C ALA A 17 -15.41 -5.91 -47.31
N SER A 18 -14.39 -5.39 -48.01
CA SER A 18 -13.05 -5.16 -47.45
C SER A 18 -13.03 -4.06 -46.39
N ASP A 19 -13.75 -2.96 -46.63
CA ASP A 19 -13.84 -1.85 -45.69
C ASP A 19 -14.59 -2.26 -44.40
N ASN A 20 -15.61 -3.11 -44.52
CA ASN A 20 -16.29 -3.70 -43.36
C ASN A 20 -15.40 -4.67 -42.58
N HIS A 21 -14.60 -5.50 -43.27
CA HIS A 21 -13.68 -6.41 -42.60
C HIS A 21 -12.60 -5.66 -41.79
N ALA A 22 -12.05 -4.57 -42.35
CA ALA A 22 -11.07 -3.74 -41.64
C ALA A 22 -11.68 -3.06 -40.40
N ALA A 23 -12.95 -2.62 -40.49
CA ALA A 23 -13.67 -2.04 -39.37
C ALA A 23 -13.95 -3.07 -38.26
N GLU A 24 -14.33 -4.30 -38.62
CA GLU A 24 -14.52 -5.40 -37.67
C GLU A 24 -13.21 -5.76 -36.96
N GLN A 25 -12.10 -5.88 -37.70
CA GLN A 25 -10.79 -6.18 -37.11
C GLN A 25 -10.29 -5.07 -36.17
N TRP A 26 -10.54 -3.81 -36.51
CA TRP A 26 -10.20 -2.69 -35.63
C TRP A 26 -11.05 -2.69 -34.36
N ALA A 27 -12.34 -3.01 -34.45
CA ALA A 27 -13.21 -3.11 -33.29
C ALA A 27 -12.79 -4.25 -32.35
N ILE A 28 -12.41 -5.41 -32.90
CA ILE A 28 -11.88 -6.56 -32.13
C ILE A 28 -10.59 -6.15 -31.42
N LYS A 29 -9.62 -5.61 -32.15
CA LYS A 29 -8.33 -5.20 -31.58
C LYS A 29 -8.48 -4.12 -30.51
N LYS A 30 -9.42 -3.19 -30.69
CA LYS A 30 -9.74 -2.18 -29.67
C LYS A 30 -10.32 -2.83 -28.41
N ALA A 31 -11.23 -3.80 -28.56
CA ALA A 31 -11.82 -4.52 -27.43
C ALA A 31 -10.79 -5.38 -26.68
N GLU A 32 -9.86 -6.02 -27.40
CA GLU A 32 -8.75 -6.78 -26.81
C GLU A 32 -7.81 -5.87 -26.00
N LEU A 33 -7.43 -4.72 -26.55
CA LEU A 33 -6.59 -3.75 -25.84
C LEU A 33 -7.28 -3.19 -24.59
N GLU A 34 -8.58 -2.90 -24.67
CA GLU A 34 -9.36 -2.44 -23.51
C GLU A 34 -9.45 -3.53 -22.44
N ALA A 35 -9.64 -4.80 -22.85
CA ALA A 35 -9.65 -5.93 -21.93
C ALA A 35 -8.29 -6.13 -21.26
N GLU A 36 -7.19 -5.99 -21.99
CA GLU A 36 -5.82 -6.06 -21.45
C GLU A 36 -5.55 -4.93 -20.45
N TYR A 37 -5.95 -3.70 -20.78
CA TYR A 37 -5.85 -2.56 -19.88
C TYR A 37 -6.67 -2.78 -18.60
N GLN A 38 -7.91 -3.23 -18.75
CA GLN A 38 -8.79 -3.52 -17.62
C GLN A 38 -8.24 -4.65 -16.75
N ASN A 39 -7.66 -5.69 -17.34
CA ASN A 39 -7.01 -6.78 -16.61
C ASN A 39 -5.82 -6.26 -15.79
N THR A 40 -4.93 -5.48 -16.42
CA THR A 40 -3.76 -4.89 -15.75
C THR A 40 -4.19 -3.98 -14.61
N MET A 41 -5.23 -3.16 -14.83
CA MET A 41 -5.77 -2.27 -13.80
C MET A 41 -6.33 -3.05 -12.60
N ASN A 42 -7.01 -4.16 -12.87
CA ASN A 42 -7.56 -5.04 -11.82
C ASN A 42 -6.46 -5.75 -11.04
N GLU A 43 -5.41 -6.24 -11.71
CA GLU A 43 -4.25 -6.87 -11.09
C GLU A 43 -3.53 -5.88 -10.15
N LEU A 44 -3.19 -4.69 -10.64
CA LEU A 44 -2.56 -3.65 -9.83
C LEU A 44 -3.43 -3.21 -8.66
N SER A 45 -4.74 -3.08 -8.87
CA SER A 45 -5.69 -2.75 -7.79
C SER A 45 -5.75 -3.86 -6.73
N GLY A 46 -5.65 -5.12 -7.15
CA GLY A 46 -5.53 -6.28 -6.28
C GLY A 46 -4.25 -6.25 -5.45
N GLU A 47 -3.10 -5.99 -6.08
CA GLU A 47 -1.80 -5.84 -5.39
C GLU A 47 -1.84 -4.73 -4.35
N ILE A 48 -2.37 -3.55 -4.71
CA ILE A 48 -2.51 -2.43 -3.77
C ILE A 48 -3.38 -2.82 -2.57
N THR A 49 -4.47 -3.54 -2.81
CA THR A 49 -5.37 -4.00 -1.74
C THR A 49 -4.67 -5.01 -0.82
N GLY A 50 -3.93 -5.95 -1.41
CA GLY A 50 -3.13 -6.92 -0.65
C GLY A 50 -2.04 -6.25 0.19
N LEU A 51 -1.30 -5.31 -0.38
CA LEU A 51 -0.27 -4.55 0.34
C LEU A 51 -0.86 -3.73 1.49
N LYS A 52 -2.00 -3.08 1.29
CA LYS A 52 -2.70 -2.34 2.36
C LYS A 52 -3.12 -3.26 3.51
N ALA A 53 -3.65 -4.44 3.21
CA ALA A 53 -4.02 -5.42 4.23
C ALA A 53 -2.79 -5.91 5.02
N THR A 54 -1.67 -6.14 4.34
CA THR A 54 -0.40 -6.50 4.98
C THR A 54 0.10 -5.39 5.90
N VAL A 55 0.07 -4.13 5.46
CA VAL A 55 0.46 -2.98 6.30
C VAL A 55 -0.43 -2.90 7.53
N GLU A 56 -1.75 -3.00 7.38
CA GLU A 56 -2.68 -2.95 8.52
C GLU A 56 -2.41 -4.10 9.53
N ALA A 57 -2.09 -5.29 9.03
CA ALA A 57 -1.72 -6.41 9.90
C ALA A 57 -0.40 -6.13 10.65
N LEU A 58 0.61 -5.62 9.96
CA LEU A 58 1.91 -5.26 10.56
C LEU A 58 1.78 -4.13 11.58
N GLU A 59 0.93 -3.13 11.33
CA GLU A 59 0.64 -2.06 12.30
C GLU A 59 0.00 -2.61 13.57
N LYS A 60 -0.95 -3.54 13.45
CA LYS A 60 -1.55 -4.19 14.61
C LYS A 60 -0.53 -5.00 15.41
N GLU A 61 0.36 -5.73 14.72
CA GLU A 61 1.43 -6.47 15.38
C GLU A 61 2.42 -5.52 16.07
N ARG A 62 2.84 -4.45 15.40
CA ARG A 62 3.69 -3.40 15.97
C ARG A 62 3.08 -2.83 17.24
N ASP A 63 1.81 -2.42 17.19
CA ASP A 63 1.12 -1.82 18.34
C ASP A 63 0.94 -2.83 19.49
N PHE A 64 0.68 -4.10 19.16
CA PHE A 64 0.60 -5.18 20.14
C PHE A 64 1.93 -5.42 20.88
N TYR A 65 3.05 -5.45 20.15
CA TYR A 65 4.37 -5.60 20.77
C TYR A 65 4.78 -4.35 21.55
N PHE A 66 4.53 -3.16 21.00
CA PHE A 66 4.80 -1.90 21.68
C PHE A 66 4.03 -1.77 23.00
N GLY A 67 2.72 -2.07 23.00
CA GLY A 67 1.90 -2.06 24.20
C GLY A 67 2.44 -2.98 25.29
N LYS A 68 2.89 -4.19 24.94
CA LYS A 68 3.52 -5.11 25.90
C LYS A 68 4.83 -4.57 26.47
N LEU A 69 5.69 -4.02 25.63
CA LEU A 69 6.96 -3.44 26.07
C LEU A 69 6.71 -2.25 27.00
N ARG A 70 5.71 -1.41 26.69
CA ARG A 70 5.30 -0.30 27.55
C ARG A 70 4.74 -0.77 28.89
N ASP A 71 3.88 -1.80 28.90
CA ASP A 71 3.37 -2.38 30.15
C ASP A 71 4.51 -2.92 31.03
N ILE A 72 5.48 -3.62 30.42
CA ILE A 72 6.67 -4.13 31.11
C ILE A 72 7.50 -2.98 31.69
N GLU A 73 7.72 -1.91 30.91
CA GLU A 73 8.47 -0.73 31.35
C GLU A 73 7.83 -0.08 32.57
N VAL A 74 6.50 0.15 32.54
CA VAL A 74 5.75 0.72 33.67
C VAL A 74 5.85 -0.18 34.90
N LEU A 75 5.74 -1.50 34.74
CA LEU A 75 5.89 -2.44 35.85
C LEU A 75 7.29 -2.37 36.48
N ILE A 76 8.34 -2.24 35.67
CA ILE A 76 9.71 -2.12 36.16
C ILE A 76 9.90 -0.78 36.89
N GLN A 77 9.49 0.34 36.29
CA GLN A 77 9.59 1.67 36.89
C GLN A 77 8.92 1.74 38.27
N ASN A 78 7.77 1.07 38.43
CA ASN A 78 7.05 1.03 39.71
C ASN A 78 7.74 0.18 40.80
N GLN A 79 8.60 -0.78 40.43
CA GLN A 79 9.15 -1.77 41.35
C GLN A 79 10.64 -1.61 41.65
N ILE A 80 11.38 -0.91 40.77
CA ILE A 80 12.85 -0.86 40.83
C ILE A 80 13.40 -0.24 42.13
N GLU A 81 12.68 0.68 42.76
CA GLU A 81 13.13 1.32 44.01
C GLU A 81 12.78 0.53 45.28
N VAL A 82 11.79 -0.37 45.21
CA VAL A 82 11.24 -1.09 46.37
C VAL A 82 11.64 -2.57 46.41
N ALA A 83 12.11 -3.12 45.30
CA ALA A 83 12.52 -4.52 45.22
C ALA A 83 13.90 -4.77 45.88
N PRO A 84 14.21 -6.02 46.29
CA PRO A 84 15.55 -6.41 46.73
C PRO A 84 16.63 -6.12 45.68
N ILE A 85 17.87 -5.87 46.10
CA ILE A 85 18.99 -5.44 45.23
C ILE A 85 19.18 -6.39 44.03
N GLU A 86 19.11 -7.70 44.26
CA GLU A 86 19.28 -8.71 43.21
C GLU A 86 18.16 -8.62 42.14
N CYS A 87 16.95 -8.22 42.53
CA CYS A 87 15.86 -7.96 41.59
C CYS A 87 16.05 -6.63 40.85
N GLN A 88 16.65 -5.62 41.49
CA GLN A 88 16.94 -4.33 40.85
C GLN A 88 17.98 -4.47 39.74
N GLU A 89 19.01 -5.29 39.94
CA GLU A 89 20.03 -5.56 38.90
C GLU A 89 19.39 -6.19 37.65
N PHE A 90 18.56 -7.22 37.84
CA PHE A 90 17.81 -7.82 36.73
C PHE A 90 16.90 -6.82 36.01
N MET A 91 16.20 -5.94 36.74
CA MET A 91 15.35 -4.91 36.14
C MET A 91 16.14 -3.90 35.29
N LYS A 92 17.37 -3.55 35.70
CA LYS A 92 18.28 -2.69 34.92
C LYS A 92 18.74 -3.37 33.62
N ASP A 93 18.99 -4.67 33.64
CA ASP A 93 19.31 -5.42 32.42
C ASP A 93 18.13 -5.40 31.44
N VAL A 94 16.90 -5.55 31.93
CA VAL A 94 15.70 -5.44 31.09
C VAL A 94 15.52 -4.01 30.55
N GLN A 95 15.74 -2.96 31.35
CA GLN A 95 15.73 -1.58 30.87
C GLN A 95 16.79 -1.33 29.77
N THR A 96 17.97 -1.93 29.90
CA THR A 96 19.02 -1.85 28.88
C THR A 96 18.54 -2.40 27.54
N ILE A 97 17.78 -3.49 27.55
CA ILE A 97 17.16 -4.04 26.33
C ILE A 97 16.08 -3.09 25.81
N LEU A 98 15.18 -2.60 26.66
CA LEU A 98 14.07 -1.72 26.27
C LEU A 98 14.53 -0.39 25.66
N TYR A 99 15.68 0.12 26.09
CA TYR A 99 16.27 1.37 25.61
C TYR A 99 17.40 1.16 24.60
N SER A 100 17.66 -0.08 24.19
CA SER A 100 18.63 -0.33 23.11
C SER A 100 18.09 0.19 21.78
N THR A 101 18.96 0.83 21.00
CA THR A 101 18.65 1.35 19.67
C THR A 101 19.31 0.48 18.61
N GLU A 102 18.55 0.07 17.59
CA GLU A 102 19.13 -0.44 16.33
C GLU A 102 19.27 0.69 15.30
N ASP A 103 20.15 0.49 14.31
CA ASP A 103 20.44 1.44 13.23
C ASP A 103 19.14 1.78 12.46
N GLY A 104 18.61 2.99 12.67
CA GLY A 104 17.31 3.43 12.13
C GLY A 104 16.16 3.55 13.15
N PHE A 105 16.39 3.26 14.43
CA PHE A 105 15.50 3.56 15.56
C PHE A 105 16.23 4.49 16.54
N GLU A 106 16.32 5.77 16.18
CA GLU A 106 16.79 6.79 17.13
C GLU A 106 15.68 7.07 18.15
N ILE A 107 16.02 6.99 19.44
CA ILE A 107 15.16 7.50 20.51
C ILE A 107 15.19 9.03 20.36
N PRO A 108 14.05 9.71 20.15
CA PRO A 108 14.00 11.16 20.28
C PRO A 108 14.53 11.48 21.67
N ASP A 109 15.56 12.33 21.73
CA ASP A 109 16.30 12.66 22.94
C ASP A 109 15.32 12.80 24.13
N GLN A 110 15.59 12.11 25.25
CA GLN A 110 14.73 12.14 26.44
C GLN A 110 14.82 13.51 27.15
N GLY A 111 14.41 14.57 26.45
CA GLY A 111 14.49 15.94 26.88
C GLY A 111 13.30 16.72 26.34
N GLU A 112 12.47 17.16 27.28
CA GLU A 112 11.37 18.12 27.12
C GLU A 112 10.03 17.49 26.70
N GLU A 113 9.27 17.05 27.71
CA GLU A 113 7.83 17.34 27.72
C GLU A 113 7.67 18.85 27.47
N GLU A 114 7.52 19.26 26.21
CA GLU A 114 7.04 20.59 25.87
C GLU A 114 5.65 20.74 26.50
N ASN A 115 5.60 21.50 27.60
CA ASN A 115 4.37 21.94 28.23
C ASN A 115 3.54 22.71 27.18
N PRO A 116 2.37 22.21 26.74
CA PRO A 116 1.58 22.85 25.69
C PRO A 116 0.89 24.16 26.14
N GLU A 117 1.18 24.67 27.35
CA GLU A 117 0.54 25.87 27.90
C GLU A 117 1.27 27.20 27.62
N GLU A 118 2.44 27.23 26.95
CA GLU A 118 3.17 28.50 26.73
C GLU A 118 2.95 29.19 25.35
N GLU A 119 2.21 28.61 24.40
CA GLU A 119 1.86 29.28 23.11
C GLU A 119 0.46 29.91 23.09
N MET A 120 0.05 30.56 24.19
CA MET A 120 -1.13 31.43 24.21
C MET A 120 -0.82 32.86 24.68
N PHE A 121 0.10 33.51 23.97
CA PHE A 121 0.22 34.98 24.00
C PHE A 121 0.41 35.56 22.59
#